data_AF-A0A9X0QJE3-F1
#
_entry.id   AF-A0A9X0QJE3-F1
#
_cell.length_a   1.000
_cell.length_b   1.000
_cell.length_c   1.000
_cell.angle_alpha   90.00
_cell.angle_beta   90.00
_cell.angle_gamma   90.00
#
_symmetry.space_group_name_H-M   'P 1'
#
loop_
_entity.id
_entity.type
_entity.pdbx_description
1 polymer ?
#
loop_
_entity_poly.entity_id
_entity_poly.type
_entity_poly.pdbx_seq_one_letter_code
_entity_poly.pdbx_strand_id
1 'polypeptide(L)'
;MQLAPEEVLVHEVSSSLIAANGQSGTVLRTPEELANIVSRFASSEGWLDRVRLRTEHRWFQRLYHGPDYDIWAISWMPGQSTGFHDHGESSGAFVVAAGILEEHRPGEETLAILPGLPRAFGPEYAHDVRNVSPAPAVSIHAYSPPLSEMNEYELEGSQLVPREHASERAERLDLEWRTQGLQPVGRTGALSIEQMLSAARARLRRLSPHEAYKAVAKTGATLVDIRPEAQRTIEGRIPGALIVERNVLEWRFDPASNARLPIANDHDLQVIVFCSEGYTSSLAAAALQDLGLWRATDVVGGFHAWRSTGLPNVPPDEVSSKDPAEEL
;
A
#
# COMPACT_ATOMS: atom_id res chain seq x y z
N MET A 1 33.25 6.11 -38.97
CA MET A 1 32.98 5.97 -37.53
C MET A 1 31.53 6.33 -37.31
N GLN A 2 30.66 5.33 -37.36
CA GLN A 2 29.22 5.47 -37.17
C GLN A 2 28.71 4.15 -36.59
N LEU A 3 27.90 4.27 -35.54
CA LEU A 3 27.32 3.22 -34.71
C LEU A 3 26.36 2.32 -35.50
N ALA A 4 26.24 1.06 -35.10
CA ALA A 4 25.17 0.15 -35.51
C ALA A 4 24.40 -0.33 -34.26
N PRO A 5 23.05 -0.47 -34.31
CA PRO A 5 22.22 -0.95 -33.22
C PRO A 5 21.87 -2.46 -33.33
N GLU A 6 21.30 -2.97 -32.23
CA GLU A 6 20.78 -4.31 -31.98
C GLU A 6 19.70 -4.79 -32.98
N GLU A 7 19.69 -6.08 -33.33
CA GLU A 7 18.58 -7.02 -33.02
C GLU A 7 18.78 -8.45 -33.59
N VAL A 8 18.37 -9.44 -32.77
CA VAL A 8 17.88 -10.80 -33.09
C VAL A 8 18.88 -11.91 -33.50
N LEU A 9 19.01 -12.91 -32.63
CA LEU A 9 18.87 -14.32 -33.05
C LEU A 9 18.41 -15.23 -31.89
N VAL A 10 17.19 -15.74 -32.03
CA VAL A 10 16.57 -16.83 -31.27
C VAL A 10 16.89 -18.18 -31.93
N HIS A 11 17.12 -19.19 -31.08
CA HIS A 11 16.98 -20.64 -31.29
C HIS A 11 17.91 -21.43 -32.25
N GLU A 12 18.73 -22.27 -31.58
CA GLU A 12 19.00 -23.71 -31.82
C GLU A 12 19.69 -24.21 -33.10
N VAL A 13 20.87 -24.82 -32.90
CA VAL A 13 21.20 -26.23 -33.26
C VAL A 13 22.26 -26.71 -32.24
N SER A 14 21.92 -27.39 -31.16
CA SER A 14 21.61 -28.84 -31.03
C SER A 14 22.77 -29.79 -31.34
N SER A 15 23.18 -30.53 -30.30
CA SER A 15 23.72 -31.92 -30.35
C SER A 15 25.11 -32.10 -31.00
N SER A 16 26.14 -32.63 -30.33
CA SER A 16 26.15 -33.96 -29.72
C SER A 16 27.46 -34.22 -28.97
N LEU A 17 27.39 -34.80 -27.77
CA LEU A 17 28.14 -36.02 -27.44
C LEU A 17 27.44 -36.73 -26.28
N ILE A 18 27.29 -38.03 -26.48
CA ILE A 18 26.27 -38.90 -25.94
C ILE A 18 26.71 -39.54 -24.61
N ALA A 19 25.75 -39.55 -23.68
CA ALA A 19 25.44 -40.48 -22.60
C ALA A 19 26.53 -41.45 -22.05
N ALA A 20 26.73 -41.36 -20.72
CA ALA A 20 26.87 -42.52 -19.85
C ALA A 20 26.32 -42.23 -18.44
N ASN A 21 25.12 -42.76 -18.17
CA ASN A 21 24.51 -43.16 -16.89
C ASN A 21 24.80 -42.42 -15.57
N GLY A 22 23.72 -41.87 -15.01
CA GLY A 22 23.19 -42.37 -13.73
C GLY A 22 23.52 -41.58 -12.47
N GLN A 23 22.69 -40.55 -12.20
CA GLN A 23 22.25 -39.98 -10.90
C GLN A 23 22.09 -38.46 -11.08
N SER A 24 20.94 -38.01 -11.59
CA SER A 24 20.61 -36.57 -11.57
C SER A 24 20.12 -36.21 -10.17
N GLY A 25 21.02 -36.23 -9.19
CA GLY A 25 20.73 -35.65 -7.88
C GLY A 25 20.56 -34.15 -8.03
N THR A 26 19.42 -33.61 -7.60
CA THR A 26 19.22 -32.17 -7.50
C THR A 26 20.34 -31.58 -6.66
N VAL A 27 21.17 -30.72 -7.23
CA VAL A 27 22.25 -30.05 -6.49
C VAL A 27 21.61 -29.00 -5.60
N LEU A 28 21.59 -29.24 -4.29
CA LEU A 28 21.07 -28.31 -3.30
C LEU A 28 21.95 -27.06 -3.21
N ARG A 29 21.32 -25.92 -2.89
CA ARG A 29 22.00 -24.63 -2.74
C ARG A 29 22.56 -24.50 -1.34
N THR A 30 23.81 -24.06 -1.28
CA THR A 30 24.46 -23.69 -0.02
C THR A 30 23.81 -22.43 0.58
N PRO A 31 23.91 -22.20 1.90
CA PRO A 31 23.41 -20.98 2.53
C PRO A 31 24.00 -19.69 1.92
N GLU A 32 25.26 -19.72 1.48
CA GLU A 32 25.92 -18.58 0.81
C GLU A 32 25.32 -18.30 -0.58
N GLU A 33 25.03 -19.34 -1.36
CA GLU A 33 24.33 -19.18 -2.64
C GLU A 33 22.91 -18.64 -2.44
N LEU A 34 22.20 -19.10 -1.42
CA LEU A 34 20.86 -18.59 -1.06
C LEU A 34 20.92 -17.11 -0.66
N ALA A 35 21.92 -16.71 0.13
CA ALA A 35 22.14 -15.31 0.49
C ALA A 35 22.35 -14.40 -0.73
N ASN A 36 23.12 -14.88 -1.71
CA ASN A 36 23.31 -14.19 -2.99
C ASN A 36 22.01 -14.13 -3.81
N ILE A 37 21.20 -15.19 -3.79
CA ILE A 37 19.91 -15.23 -4.48
C ILE A 37 18.95 -14.19 -3.89
N VAL A 38 18.71 -14.21 -2.58
CA VAL A 38 17.77 -13.27 -1.95
C VAL A 38 18.22 -11.81 -2.09
N SER A 39 19.53 -11.55 -2.07
CA SER A 39 20.07 -10.19 -2.26
C SER A 39 19.79 -9.66 -3.67
N ARG A 40 20.08 -10.46 -4.71
CA ARG A 40 19.77 -10.09 -6.11
C ARG A 40 18.28 -9.92 -6.31
N PHE A 41 17.49 -10.81 -5.73
CA PHE A 41 16.04 -10.76 -5.85
C PHE A 41 15.46 -9.51 -5.18
N ALA A 42 15.89 -9.17 -3.97
CA ALA A 42 15.48 -7.96 -3.26
C ALA A 42 15.88 -6.66 -3.98
N SER A 43 17.02 -6.66 -4.70
CA SER A 43 17.42 -5.54 -5.55
C SER A 43 16.65 -5.43 -6.86
N SER A 44 15.90 -6.47 -7.26
CA SER A 44 14.97 -6.38 -8.38
C SER A 44 13.65 -5.73 -7.92
N GLU A 45 13.02 -4.87 -8.71
CA GLU A 45 11.74 -4.24 -8.29
C GLU A 45 10.51 -5.11 -8.55
N GLY A 46 10.65 -6.23 -9.28
CA GLY A 46 9.54 -7.03 -9.81
C GLY A 46 8.73 -7.86 -8.80
N TRP A 47 8.95 -7.69 -7.50
CA TRP A 47 8.19 -8.34 -6.44
C TRP A 47 7.38 -7.37 -5.58
N LEU A 48 7.66 -6.07 -5.66
CA LEU A 48 7.02 -5.05 -4.81
C LEU A 48 5.50 -5.00 -5.03
N ASP A 49 5.06 -5.12 -6.27
CA ASP A 49 3.65 -5.12 -6.68
C ASP A 49 2.88 -6.37 -6.21
N ARG A 50 3.60 -7.42 -5.82
CA ARG A 50 3.03 -8.66 -5.29
C ARG A 50 2.80 -8.62 -3.78
N VAL A 51 3.52 -7.75 -3.05
CA VAL A 51 3.42 -7.63 -1.59
C VAL A 51 2.02 -7.18 -1.16
N ARG A 52 1.47 -7.81 -0.13
CA ARG A 52 0.24 -7.36 0.55
C ARG A 52 0.56 -7.18 2.03
N LEU A 53 0.14 -6.06 2.62
CA LEU A 53 0.26 -5.80 4.05
C LEU A 53 -1.03 -6.28 4.72
N ARG A 54 -0.97 -7.21 5.69
CA ARG A 54 -2.17 -7.77 6.36
C ARG A 54 -1.99 -7.73 7.88
N THR A 55 -2.93 -7.15 8.61
CA THR A 55 -2.83 -6.95 10.07
C THR A 55 -3.29 -8.17 10.85
N GLU A 56 -4.27 -8.88 10.30
CA GLU A 56 -4.92 -10.05 10.89
C GLU A 56 -3.98 -11.26 10.97
N HIS A 57 -3.21 -11.50 9.91
CA HIS A 57 -2.25 -12.60 9.81
C HIS A 57 -1.04 -12.15 9.01
N ARG A 58 0.13 -12.72 9.30
CA ARG A 58 1.34 -12.50 8.51
C ARG A 58 1.07 -12.94 7.07
N TRP A 59 1.37 -12.06 6.11
CA TRP A 59 1.21 -12.38 4.71
C TRP A 59 2.51 -12.95 4.14
N PHE A 60 2.39 -13.99 3.31
CA PHE A 60 3.50 -14.53 2.57
C PHE A 60 3.04 -15.00 1.18
N GLN A 61 3.97 -15.01 0.22
CA GLN A 61 3.72 -15.53 -1.11
C GLN A 61 4.99 -16.15 -1.69
N ARG A 62 4.85 -17.35 -2.26
CA ARG A 62 5.91 -17.95 -3.07
C ARG A 62 6.07 -17.17 -4.37
N LEU A 63 7.26 -16.63 -4.56
CA LEU A 63 7.64 -15.84 -5.73
C LEU A 63 8.24 -16.70 -6.83
N TYR A 64 8.97 -17.75 -6.45
CA TYR A 64 9.61 -18.72 -7.33
C TYR A 64 9.52 -20.12 -6.72
N HIS A 65 9.30 -21.13 -7.56
CA HIS A 65 9.38 -22.54 -7.22
C HIS A 65 10.24 -23.27 -8.23
N GLY A 66 11.30 -23.92 -7.75
CA GLY A 66 12.24 -24.68 -8.57
C GLY A 66 12.49 -26.06 -8.00
N PRO A 67 13.20 -26.93 -8.74
CA PRO A 67 13.56 -28.27 -8.26
C PRO A 67 14.53 -28.23 -7.08
N ASP A 68 15.34 -27.17 -6.96
CA ASP A 68 16.46 -27.04 -6.03
C ASP A 68 16.23 -26.00 -4.92
N TYR A 69 15.36 -25.00 -5.12
CA TYR A 69 15.00 -24.02 -4.09
C TYR A 69 13.69 -23.30 -4.38
N ASP A 70 13.12 -22.69 -3.33
CA ASP A 70 11.98 -21.75 -3.43
C ASP A 70 12.41 -20.35 -3.01
N ILE A 71 11.70 -19.32 -3.52
CA ILE A 71 11.78 -17.94 -3.03
C ILE A 71 10.40 -17.50 -2.53
N TRP A 72 10.37 -16.84 -1.37
CA TRP A 72 9.17 -16.31 -0.74
C TRP A 72 9.32 -14.83 -0.39
N ALA A 73 8.26 -14.05 -0.54
CA ALA A 73 8.13 -12.75 0.10
C ALA A 73 7.22 -12.88 1.32
N ILE A 74 7.59 -12.19 2.39
CA ILE A 74 6.82 -12.13 3.63
C ILE A 74 6.69 -10.66 4.04
N SER A 75 5.49 -10.22 4.39
CA SER A 75 5.25 -8.89 4.94
C SER A 75 4.84 -8.99 6.40
N TRP A 76 5.28 -8.01 7.18
CA TRP A 76 5.22 -8.02 8.63
C TRP A 76 4.62 -6.71 9.12
N MET A 77 3.42 -6.76 9.66
CA MET A 77 2.84 -5.61 10.35
C MET A 77 3.42 -5.47 11.76
N PRO A 78 3.36 -4.27 12.37
CA PRO A 78 3.79 -4.08 13.75
C PRO A 78 3.22 -5.13 14.71
N GLY A 79 4.09 -5.75 15.50
CA GLY A 79 3.76 -6.78 16.48
C GLY A 79 3.65 -8.21 15.94
N GLN A 80 3.77 -8.44 14.62
CA GLN A 80 3.74 -9.79 14.07
C GLN A 80 5.07 -10.52 14.23
N SER A 81 5.03 -11.81 14.56
CA SER A 81 6.20 -12.69 14.67
C SER A 81 5.91 -14.08 14.12
N THR A 82 6.97 -14.81 13.76
CA THR A 82 6.85 -16.23 13.38
C THR A 82 6.51 -17.12 14.55
N GLY A 83 6.93 -16.75 15.76
CA GLY A 83 7.17 -17.74 16.80
C GLY A 83 8.46 -18.50 16.51
N PHE A 84 8.93 -19.31 17.46
CA PHE A 84 10.10 -20.14 17.22
C PHE A 84 9.74 -21.26 16.24
N HIS A 85 10.53 -21.37 15.18
CA HIS A 85 10.35 -22.41 14.18
C HIS A 85 11.70 -22.81 13.57
N ASP A 86 11.77 -24.04 13.06
CA ASP A 86 12.84 -24.49 12.15
C ASP A 86 12.30 -24.68 10.74
N HIS A 87 13.15 -25.17 9.83
CA HIS A 87 12.85 -25.31 8.41
C HIS A 87 12.99 -26.78 7.94
N GLY A 88 12.82 -27.73 8.87
CA GLY A 88 13.11 -29.15 8.61
C GLY A 88 14.53 -29.34 8.06
N GLU A 89 14.65 -30.06 6.95
CA GLU A 89 15.93 -30.32 6.28
C GLU A 89 16.45 -29.14 5.44
N SER A 90 15.65 -28.09 5.25
CA SER A 90 16.02 -26.95 4.41
C SER A 90 17.07 -26.06 5.07
N SER A 91 18.14 -25.76 4.33
CA SER A 91 18.93 -24.56 4.57
C SER A 91 18.18 -23.35 4.04
N GLY A 92 18.49 -22.16 4.56
CA GLY A 92 17.81 -20.95 4.14
C GLY A 92 18.67 -19.70 4.17
N ALA A 93 18.19 -18.68 3.49
CA ALA A 93 18.65 -17.33 3.69
C ALA A 93 17.50 -16.34 3.55
N PHE A 94 17.59 -15.20 4.22
CA PHE A 94 16.66 -14.11 4.05
C PHE A 94 17.32 -12.75 4.09
N VAL A 95 16.69 -11.77 3.46
CA VAL A 95 17.11 -10.37 3.53
C VAL A 95 15.89 -9.51 3.84
N VAL A 96 16.06 -8.53 4.71
CA VAL A 96 15.06 -7.47 4.89
C VAL A 96 15.15 -6.57 3.66
N ALA A 97 14.08 -6.47 2.89
CA ALA A 97 14.03 -5.62 1.71
C ALA A 97 13.52 -4.21 2.06
N ALA A 98 12.64 -4.09 3.07
CA ALA A 98 12.14 -2.82 3.58
C ALA A 98 11.77 -2.94 5.07
N GLY A 99 11.88 -1.84 5.82
CA GLY A 99 11.60 -1.82 7.26
C GLY A 99 12.74 -2.39 8.11
N ILE A 100 12.42 -2.82 9.33
CA ILE A 100 13.37 -3.42 10.28
C ILE A 100 12.69 -4.65 10.87
N LEU A 101 13.42 -5.75 10.96
CA LEU A 101 13.00 -6.95 11.69
C LEU A 101 13.96 -7.22 12.84
N GLU A 102 13.51 -7.95 13.83
CA GLU A 102 14.38 -8.57 14.83
C GLU A 102 14.37 -10.08 14.63
N GLU A 103 15.50 -10.71 14.92
CA GLU A 103 15.64 -12.14 14.99
C GLU A 103 16.05 -12.54 16.41
N HIS A 104 15.30 -13.48 16.97
CA HIS A 104 15.60 -14.13 18.24
C HIS A 104 16.02 -15.56 17.98
N ARG A 105 17.09 -15.99 18.64
CA ARG A 105 17.50 -17.39 18.70
C ARG A 105 17.57 -17.87 20.14
N PRO A 106 17.25 -19.15 20.41
CA PRO A 106 17.34 -19.67 21.76
C PRO A 106 18.76 -19.52 22.32
N GLY A 107 18.88 -18.88 23.48
CA GLY A 107 20.17 -18.70 24.17
C GLY A 107 21.08 -17.61 23.60
N GLU A 108 20.63 -16.84 22.59
CA GLU A 108 21.37 -15.73 21.99
C GLU A 108 20.67 -14.40 22.23
N GLU A 109 21.42 -13.30 22.12
CA GLU A 109 20.85 -11.96 22.15
C GLU A 109 20.03 -11.67 20.88
N THR A 110 19.00 -10.86 21.04
CA THR A 110 18.18 -10.34 19.95
C THR A 110 19.01 -9.53 18.98
N LEU A 111 18.88 -9.84 17.68
CA LEU A 111 19.55 -9.09 16.62
C LEU A 111 18.55 -8.26 15.81
N ALA A 112 18.77 -6.95 15.71
CA ALA A 112 18.06 -6.10 14.77
C ALA A 112 18.65 -6.25 13.35
N ILE A 113 17.78 -6.45 12.37
CA ILE A 113 18.11 -6.70 10.97
C ILE A 113 17.59 -5.53 10.13
N LEU A 114 18.55 -4.78 9.60
CA LEU A 114 18.31 -3.64 8.71
C LEU A 114 18.23 -4.10 7.25
N PRO A 115 17.66 -3.27 6.35
CA PRO A 115 17.57 -3.63 4.94
C PRO A 115 18.93 -3.91 4.28
N GLY A 116 18.94 -4.90 3.38
CA GLY A 116 20.01 -5.12 2.40
C GLY A 116 21.06 -6.18 2.74
N LEU A 117 21.38 -6.42 4.01
CA LEU A 117 22.35 -7.47 4.37
C LEU A 117 21.63 -8.82 4.56
N PRO A 118 21.92 -9.85 3.73
CA PRO A 118 21.29 -11.15 3.87
C PRO A 118 21.83 -11.90 5.09
N ARG A 119 20.97 -12.75 5.65
CA ARG A 119 21.26 -13.70 6.72
C ARG A 119 21.08 -15.11 6.20
N ALA A 120 22.11 -15.93 6.35
CA ALA A 120 22.11 -17.32 5.91
C ALA A 120 22.14 -18.26 7.11
N PHE A 121 21.56 -19.45 6.93
CA PHE A 121 21.51 -20.48 7.95
C PHE A 121 21.45 -21.89 7.34
N GLY A 122 21.95 -22.87 8.10
CA GLY A 122 21.93 -24.28 7.72
C GLY A 122 20.65 -25.01 8.18
N PRO A 123 20.60 -26.33 7.97
CA PRO A 123 19.54 -27.17 8.56
C PRO A 123 19.62 -27.13 10.09
N GLU A 124 18.54 -27.45 10.79
CA GLU A 124 18.41 -27.38 12.27
C GLU A 124 18.42 -25.95 12.86
N TYR A 125 18.35 -24.92 12.02
CA TYR A 125 18.34 -23.54 12.48
C TYR A 125 16.95 -23.10 12.93
N ALA A 126 16.77 -22.99 14.24
CA ALA A 126 15.55 -22.49 14.85
C ALA A 126 15.67 -21.01 15.25
N HIS A 127 14.65 -20.22 14.89
CA HIS A 127 14.60 -18.79 15.23
C HIS A 127 13.16 -18.26 15.29
N ASP A 128 13.01 -17.06 15.84
CA ASP A 128 11.79 -16.25 15.73
C ASP A 128 12.13 -14.92 15.07
N VAL A 129 11.48 -14.65 13.94
CA VAL A 129 11.59 -13.37 13.23
C VAL A 129 10.35 -12.54 13.53
N ARG A 130 10.56 -11.31 13.98
CA ARG A 130 9.49 -10.44 14.48
C ARG A 130 9.64 -8.99 14.03
N ASN A 131 8.51 -8.31 13.87
CA ASN A 131 8.48 -6.88 13.66
C ASN A 131 8.04 -6.16 14.93
N VAL A 132 8.99 -5.59 15.68
CA VAL A 132 8.71 -4.75 16.86
C VAL A 132 8.63 -3.24 16.53
N SER A 133 8.88 -2.88 15.28
CA SER A 133 8.83 -1.50 14.80
C SER A 133 7.37 -1.01 14.63
N PRO A 134 7.10 0.30 14.76
CA PRO A 134 5.80 0.87 14.41
C PRO A 134 5.52 0.91 12.90
N ALA A 135 6.51 0.60 12.05
CA ALA A 135 6.37 0.56 10.60
C ALA A 135 6.33 -0.89 10.06
N PRO A 136 5.63 -1.16 8.94
CA PRO A 136 5.69 -2.46 8.28
C PRO A 136 7.10 -2.80 7.80
N ALA A 137 7.38 -4.10 7.71
CA ALA A 137 8.60 -4.63 7.12
C ALA A 137 8.28 -5.65 6.03
N VAL A 138 9.23 -5.88 5.12
CA VAL A 138 9.17 -6.90 4.08
C VAL A 138 10.51 -7.62 4.02
N SER A 139 10.46 -8.94 3.94
CA SER A 139 11.64 -9.79 3.78
C SER A 139 11.48 -10.77 2.64
N ILE A 140 12.58 -11.04 1.93
CA ILE A 140 12.67 -12.07 0.90
C ILE A 140 13.45 -13.25 1.47
N HIS A 141 12.90 -14.45 1.35
CA HIS A 141 13.44 -15.71 1.87
C HIS A 141 13.70 -16.68 0.73
N ALA A 142 14.75 -17.49 0.83
CA ALA A 142 14.99 -18.60 -0.06
C ALA A 142 15.39 -19.85 0.73
N TYR A 143 14.92 -21.02 0.30
CA TYR A 143 15.11 -22.30 0.99
C TYR A 143 15.57 -23.38 0.03
N SER A 144 16.57 -24.17 0.42
CA SER A 144 17.06 -25.34 -0.34
C SER A 144 17.31 -26.54 0.59
N PRO A 145 16.72 -27.73 0.31
CA PRO A 145 15.69 -27.98 -0.70
C PRO A 145 14.45 -27.07 -0.54
N PRO A 146 13.57 -26.99 -1.55
CA PRO A 146 12.29 -26.29 -1.42
C PRO A 146 11.57 -26.68 -0.12
N LEU A 147 11.07 -25.68 0.60
CA LEU A 147 10.50 -25.87 1.92
C LEU A 147 9.28 -26.81 1.86
N SER A 148 9.36 -27.96 2.52
CA SER A 148 8.27 -28.94 2.60
C SER A 148 7.55 -28.91 3.95
N GLU A 149 8.25 -28.52 5.00
CA GLU A 149 7.74 -28.47 6.37
C GLU A 149 8.42 -27.34 7.15
N MET A 150 7.77 -26.94 8.25
CA MET A 150 8.27 -25.93 9.17
C MET A 150 7.75 -26.31 10.55
N ASN A 151 8.65 -26.71 11.46
CA ASN A 151 8.24 -27.16 12.79
C ASN A 151 8.12 -25.96 13.73
N GLU A 152 7.02 -25.88 14.48
CA GLU A 152 6.78 -24.79 15.44
C GLU A 152 7.11 -25.23 16.88
N TYR A 153 7.70 -24.31 17.64
CA TYR A 153 8.17 -24.54 19.00
C TYR A 153 7.69 -23.44 19.96
N GLU A 154 7.54 -23.82 21.23
CA GLU A 154 7.46 -22.89 22.36
C GLU A 154 8.78 -22.89 23.13
N LEU A 155 9.13 -21.77 23.76
CA LEU A 155 10.35 -21.64 24.54
C LEU A 155 10.04 -21.85 26.03
N GLU A 156 10.48 -22.98 26.58
CA GLU A 156 10.43 -23.25 28.03
C GLU A 156 11.82 -23.01 28.64
N GLY A 157 11.98 -21.87 29.29
CA GLY A 157 13.28 -21.42 29.78
C GLY A 157 14.23 -21.15 28.61
N SER A 158 15.20 -22.04 28.38
CA SER A 158 16.13 -21.97 27.26
C SER A 158 15.99 -23.13 26.27
N GLN A 159 14.99 -24.00 26.45
CA GLN A 159 14.78 -25.16 25.59
C GLN A 159 13.57 -24.94 24.68
N LEU A 160 13.73 -25.32 23.41
CA LEU A 160 12.62 -25.38 22.46
C LEU A 160 11.85 -26.68 22.66
N VAL A 161 10.54 -26.54 22.88
CA VAL A 161 9.62 -27.66 23.06
C VAL A 161 8.63 -27.65 21.89
N PRO A 162 8.45 -28.77 21.15
CA PRO A 162 7.51 -28.83 20.05
C PRO A 162 6.10 -28.47 20.48
N ARG A 163 5.39 -27.68 19.66
CA ARG A 163 4.01 -27.30 19.95
C ARG A 163 3.06 -28.43 19.55
N GLU A 164 2.30 -29.00 20.50
CA GLU A 164 1.28 -30.01 20.16
C GLU A 164 0.19 -29.39 19.26
N HIS A 165 -0.21 -30.10 18.18
CA HIS A 165 -1.11 -29.70 17.08
C HIS A 165 -0.51 -28.95 15.86
N ALA A 166 0.79 -29.04 15.59
CA ALA A 166 1.39 -28.50 14.35
C ALA A 166 0.92 -29.23 13.06
N SER A 167 0.72 -30.55 13.12
CA SER A 167 0.42 -31.39 11.94
C SER A 167 -1.00 -31.20 11.37
N GLU A 168 -2.01 -30.95 12.20
CA GLU A 168 -3.42 -30.81 11.78
C GLU A 168 -3.75 -29.45 11.10
N ARG A 169 -2.84 -28.47 11.18
CA ARG A 169 -2.91 -27.20 10.43
C ARG A 169 -2.18 -27.30 9.10
N ALA A 170 -1.03 -27.96 9.05
CA ALA A 170 -0.24 -28.14 7.84
C ALA A 170 -1.05 -28.88 6.75
N GLU A 171 -1.75 -29.96 7.10
CA GLU A 171 -2.60 -30.70 6.14
C GLU A 171 -3.82 -29.90 5.66
N ARG A 172 -4.33 -28.96 6.46
CA ARG A 172 -5.46 -28.09 6.10
C ARG A 172 -5.03 -26.98 5.13
N LEU A 173 -3.84 -26.43 5.33
CA LEU A 173 -3.22 -25.43 4.46
C LEU A 173 -2.93 -26.00 3.07
N ASP A 174 -2.55 -27.28 2.97
CA ASP A 174 -2.23 -27.95 1.71
C ASP A 174 -3.48 -28.28 0.85
N LEU A 175 -4.63 -28.52 1.47
CA LEU A 175 -5.90 -28.76 0.78
C LEU A 175 -6.59 -27.46 0.32
N GLU A 176 -6.45 -26.38 1.10
CA GLU A 176 -6.85 -25.03 0.69
C GLU A 176 -5.98 -24.50 -0.47
N TRP A 177 -4.67 -24.82 -0.45
CA TRP A 177 -3.68 -24.44 -1.46
C TRP A 177 -3.97 -24.98 -2.88
N ARG A 178 -4.54 -26.19 -3.00
CA ARG A 178 -4.80 -26.84 -4.30
C ARG A 178 -6.13 -26.42 -4.95
N THR A 179 -7.08 -25.89 -4.16
CA THR A 179 -8.48 -25.79 -4.61
C THR A 179 -8.93 -24.36 -4.86
N GLN A 180 -8.27 -23.35 -4.31
CA GLN A 180 -8.71 -21.96 -4.42
C GLN A 180 -7.90 -21.16 -5.44
N GLY A 181 -8.29 -21.31 -6.71
CA GLY A 181 -8.21 -20.22 -7.69
C GLY A 181 -9.19 -19.09 -7.34
N LEU A 182 -9.08 -18.53 -6.13
CA LEU A 182 -9.91 -17.42 -5.70
C LEU A 182 -9.41 -16.13 -6.37
N GLN A 183 -10.27 -15.56 -7.20
CA GLN A 183 -10.20 -14.14 -7.57
C GLN A 183 -10.00 -13.31 -6.30
N PRO A 184 -9.02 -12.37 -6.26
CA PRO A 184 -8.62 -11.77 -4.99
C PRO A 184 -9.74 -10.92 -4.40
N VAL A 185 -10.28 -11.33 -3.25
CA VAL A 185 -11.10 -10.47 -2.39
C VAL A 185 -10.17 -9.47 -1.70
N GLY A 186 -10.13 -8.24 -2.21
CA GLY A 186 -9.54 -7.06 -1.56
C GLY A 186 -8.01 -7.05 -1.36
N ARG A 187 -7.35 -5.98 -1.80
CA ARG A 187 -5.97 -5.66 -1.41
C ARG A 187 -5.96 -5.29 0.09
N THR A 188 -5.29 -6.01 1.01
CA THR A 188 -5.15 -5.48 2.39
C THR A 188 -4.17 -4.32 2.42
N GLY A 189 -4.49 -3.36 3.29
CA GLY A 189 -4.00 -1.99 3.21
C GLY A 189 -4.88 -1.08 2.35
N ALA A 190 -5.81 -1.62 1.53
CA ALA A 190 -6.82 -0.79 0.89
C ALA A 190 -7.80 -0.31 1.95
N LEU A 191 -7.82 1.00 2.15
CA LEU A 191 -8.90 1.65 2.87
C LEU A 191 -10.12 1.68 1.94
N SER A 192 -11.28 1.32 2.48
CA SER A 192 -12.55 1.69 1.85
C SER A 192 -12.66 3.22 1.75
N ILE A 193 -13.47 3.71 0.82
CA ILE A 193 -13.75 5.14 0.70
C ILE A 193 -14.27 5.73 2.03
N GLU A 194 -15.04 4.97 2.79
CA GLU A 194 -15.53 5.35 4.11
C GLU A 194 -14.40 5.52 5.13
N GLN A 195 -13.45 4.58 5.15
CA GLN A 195 -12.28 4.68 6.04
C GLN A 195 -11.37 5.86 5.65
N MET A 196 -11.12 6.07 4.34
CA MET A 196 -10.36 7.23 3.86
C MET A 196 -11.02 8.54 4.27
N LEU A 197 -12.34 8.62 4.09
CA LEU A 197 -13.13 9.79 4.44
C LEU A 197 -13.13 10.04 5.96
N SER A 198 -13.29 8.98 6.77
CA SER A 198 -13.24 9.07 8.22
C SER A 198 -11.87 9.57 8.69
N ALA A 199 -10.78 9.03 8.15
CA ALA A 199 -9.42 9.45 8.47
C ALA A 199 -9.17 10.92 8.09
N ALA A 200 -9.62 11.35 6.91
CA ALA A 200 -9.54 12.75 6.50
C ALA A 200 -10.30 13.65 7.48
N ARG A 201 -11.57 13.33 7.78
CA ARG A 201 -12.41 14.12 8.69
C ARG A 201 -11.87 14.21 10.10
N ALA A 202 -11.19 13.17 10.60
CA ALA A 202 -10.57 13.17 11.92
C ALA A 202 -9.47 14.25 12.07
N ARG A 203 -8.86 14.70 10.96
CA ARG A 203 -7.85 15.78 10.93
C ARG A 203 -8.45 17.17 10.77
N LEU A 204 -9.73 17.27 10.39
CA LEU A 204 -10.35 18.54 10.01
C LEU A 204 -11.26 19.06 11.11
N ARG A 205 -11.10 20.34 11.45
CA ARG A 205 -12.15 21.11 12.12
C ARG A 205 -13.14 21.60 11.07
N ARG A 206 -14.06 20.72 10.68
CA ARG A 206 -15.08 21.00 9.66
C ARG A 206 -16.01 22.12 10.10
N LEU A 207 -16.49 22.92 9.15
CA LEU A 207 -17.37 24.06 9.44
C LEU A 207 -18.80 23.75 9.02
N SER A 208 -19.78 24.14 9.83
CA SER A 208 -21.15 24.26 9.36
C SER A 208 -21.26 25.35 8.27
N PRO A 209 -22.31 25.34 7.44
CA PRO A 209 -22.51 26.39 6.43
C PRO A 209 -22.49 27.81 7.02
N HIS A 210 -23.12 28.01 8.18
CA HIS A 210 -23.14 29.31 8.87
C HIS A 210 -21.76 29.74 9.39
N GLU A 211 -20.95 28.81 9.89
CA GLU A 211 -19.58 29.11 10.31
C GLU A 211 -18.69 29.44 9.11
N ALA A 212 -18.80 28.70 8.02
CA ALA A 212 -18.08 28.98 6.78
C ALA A 212 -18.47 30.36 6.23
N TYR A 213 -19.77 30.70 6.18
CA TYR A 213 -20.24 32.03 5.79
C TYR A 213 -19.66 33.15 6.66
N LYS A 214 -19.65 32.96 7.99
CA LYS A 214 -19.04 33.90 8.93
C LYS A 214 -17.52 34.03 8.74
N ALA A 215 -16.82 32.93 8.47
CA ALA A 215 -15.37 32.94 8.25
C ALA A 215 -15.00 33.72 6.99
N VAL A 216 -15.74 33.52 5.89
CA VAL A 216 -15.54 34.30 4.65
C VAL A 216 -15.77 35.79 4.92
N ALA A 217 -16.85 36.15 5.62
CA ALA A 217 -17.19 37.54 5.88
C ALA A 217 -16.26 38.26 6.88
N LYS A 218 -15.71 37.55 7.88
CA LYS A 218 -14.98 38.15 9.01
C LYS A 218 -13.47 37.98 8.97
N THR A 219 -12.98 36.87 8.44
CA THR A 219 -11.56 36.49 8.56
C THR A 219 -10.85 36.42 7.21
N GLY A 220 -11.53 36.80 6.12
CA GLY A 220 -10.98 36.74 4.77
C GLY A 220 -10.68 35.32 4.29
N ALA A 221 -11.35 34.31 4.86
CA ALA A 221 -11.20 32.93 4.43
C ALA A 221 -11.68 32.78 2.97
N THR A 222 -11.01 31.94 2.19
CA THR A 222 -11.37 31.67 0.80
C THR A 222 -12.27 30.45 0.74
N LEU A 223 -13.51 30.65 0.28
CA LEU A 223 -14.44 29.55 0.01
C LEU A 223 -14.19 29.01 -1.40
N VAL A 224 -14.00 27.70 -1.53
CA VAL A 224 -13.59 27.05 -2.79
C VAL A 224 -14.59 25.98 -3.20
N ASP A 225 -15.17 26.14 -4.39
CA ASP A 225 -16.05 25.16 -5.03
C ASP A 225 -15.21 24.20 -5.88
N ILE A 226 -15.18 22.92 -5.51
CA ILE A 226 -14.43 21.88 -6.23
C ILE A 226 -15.29 21.04 -7.17
N ARG A 227 -16.59 21.33 -7.27
CA ARG A 227 -17.51 20.58 -8.14
C ARG A 227 -17.20 20.85 -9.60
N PRO A 228 -17.34 19.88 -10.51
CA PRO A 228 -17.25 20.11 -11.95
C PRO A 228 -18.31 21.10 -12.46
N GLU A 229 -18.04 21.78 -13.58
CA GLU A 229 -18.97 22.72 -14.19
C GLU A 229 -20.37 22.15 -14.41
N ALA A 230 -20.47 20.94 -14.98
CA ALA A 230 -21.75 20.27 -15.21
C ALA A 230 -22.61 20.16 -13.93
N GLN A 231 -21.98 19.93 -12.78
CA GLN A 231 -22.68 19.83 -11.50
C GLN A 231 -23.12 21.20 -10.99
N ARG A 232 -22.28 22.23 -11.13
CA ARG A 232 -22.63 23.61 -10.75
C ARG A 232 -23.78 24.16 -11.60
N THR A 233 -23.83 23.81 -12.88
CA THR A 233 -24.93 24.19 -13.79
C THR A 233 -26.27 23.62 -13.32
N ILE A 234 -26.29 22.39 -12.79
CA ILE A 234 -27.51 21.69 -12.36
C ILE A 234 -27.92 22.04 -10.92
N GLU A 235 -26.96 22.25 -10.03
CA GLU A 235 -27.24 22.47 -8.61
C GLU A 235 -27.33 23.95 -8.25
N GLY A 236 -26.63 24.82 -8.98
CA GLY A 236 -26.39 26.22 -8.64
C GLY A 236 -25.02 26.43 -7.99
N ARG A 237 -24.75 27.66 -7.56
CA ARG A 237 -23.43 28.11 -7.06
C ARG A 237 -23.54 29.03 -5.84
N ILE A 238 -22.47 29.11 -5.05
CA ILE A 238 -22.36 30.07 -3.94
C ILE A 238 -21.69 31.35 -4.48
N PRO A 239 -22.32 32.53 -4.38
CA PRO A 239 -21.71 33.80 -4.74
C PRO A 239 -20.36 34.03 -4.05
N GLY A 240 -19.36 34.45 -4.80
CA GLY A 240 -18.03 34.75 -4.27
C GLY A 240 -17.16 33.53 -3.95
N ALA A 241 -17.67 32.30 -4.13
CA ALA A 241 -16.84 31.12 -4.07
C ALA A 241 -15.87 31.09 -5.26
N LEU A 242 -14.60 30.81 -4.97
CA LEU A 242 -13.59 30.58 -5.99
C LEU A 242 -13.78 29.18 -6.57
N ILE A 243 -13.87 29.09 -7.89
CA ILE A 243 -14.04 27.80 -8.58
C ILE A 243 -12.66 27.23 -8.88
N VAL A 244 -12.34 26.09 -8.25
CA VAL A 244 -11.13 25.31 -8.53
C VAL A 244 -11.52 23.84 -8.49
N GLU A 245 -11.69 23.23 -9.64
CA GLU A 245 -12.13 21.83 -9.70
C GLU A 245 -11.12 20.88 -9.03
N ARG A 246 -11.64 19.75 -8.51
CA ARG A 246 -10.86 18.82 -7.70
C ARG A 246 -9.55 18.36 -8.35
N ASN A 247 -9.55 18.20 -9.68
CA ASN A 247 -8.43 17.66 -10.45
C ASN A 247 -7.19 18.56 -10.52
N VAL A 248 -7.30 19.84 -10.16
CA VAL A 248 -6.18 20.80 -10.21
C VAL A 248 -5.93 21.48 -8.85
N LEU A 249 -6.67 21.10 -7.81
CA LEU A 249 -6.71 21.84 -6.55
C LEU A 249 -5.34 21.98 -5.89
N GLU A 250 -4.60 20.88 -5.76
CA GLU A 250 -3.29 20.82 -5.10
C GLU A 250 -2.30 21.79 -5.76
N TRP A 251 -2.14 21.72 -7.09
CA TRP A 251 -1.24 22.59 -7.85
C TRP A 251 -1.62 24.07 -7.79
N ARG A 252 -2.91 24.38 -7.63
CA ARG A 252 -3.42 25.76 -7.56
C ARG A 252 -3.24 26.39 -6.19
N PHE A 253 -3.11 25.58 -5.14
CA PHE A 253 -3.03 26.08 -3.76
C PHE A 253 -1.67 25.87 -3.08
N ASP A 254 -0.79 25.03 -3.62
CA ASP A 254 0.60 24.94 -3.15
C ASP A 254 1.35 26.28 -3.33
N PRO A 255 1.79 26.96 -2.26
CA PRO A 255 2.54 28.22 -2.36
C PRO A 255 3.87 28.10 -3.11
N ALA A 256 4.45 26.90 -3.20
CA ALA A 256 5.68 26.62 -3.94
C ALA A 256 5.45 26.28 -5.42
N SER A 257 4.19 26.05 -5.84
CA SER A 257 3.87 25.66 -7.21
C SER A 257 3.93 26.83 -8.18
N ASN A 258 4.55 26.62 -9.35
CA ASN A 258 4.54 27.59 -10.46
C ASN A 258 3.13 27.82 -11.04
N ALA A 259 2.20 26.88 -10.85
CA ALA A 259 0.82 26.97 -11.35
C ALA A 259 -0.16 27.58 -10.32
N ARG A 260 0.34 27.98 -9.15
CA ARG A 260 -0.47 28.48 -8.03
C ARG A 260 -1.32 29.68 -8.41
N LEU A 261 -2.42 29.83 -7.69
CA LEU A 261 -3.23 31.04 -7.75
C LEU A 261 -2.50 32.18 -7.03
N PRO A 262 -2.70 33.45 -7.46
CA PRO A 262 -2.08 34.60 -6.80
C PRO A 262 -2.36 34.67 -5.29
N ILE A 263 -3.57 34.27 -4.87
CA ILE A 263 -4.00 34.26 -3.46
C ILE A 263 -3.29 33.19 -2.62
N ALA A 264 -2.83 32.11 -3.23
CA ALA A 264 -2.13 31.02 -2.57
C ALA A 264 -0.63 31.31 -2.51
N ASN A 265 -0.25 32.36 -1.77
CA ASN A 265 1.15 32.78 -1.60
C ASN A 265 1.71 32.48 -0.19
N ASP A 266 0.87 31.95 0.70
CA ASP A 266 1.20 31.68 2.09
C ASP A 266 0.47 30.40 2.57
N HIS A 267 1.12 29.62 3.44
CA HIS A 267 0.56 28.43 4.06
C HIS A 267 -0.48 28.75 5.15
N ASP A 268 -0.51 30.00 5.64
CA ASP A 268 -1.52 30.49 6.60
C ASP A 268 -2.86 30.87 5.95
N LEU A 269 -2.97 30.75 4.62
CA LEU A 269 -4.22 30.99 3.90
C LEU A 269 -5.30 29.99 4.37
N GLN A 270 -6.42 30.52 4.86
CA GLN A 270 -7.56 29.69 5.23
C GLN A 270 -8.40 29.34 4.00
N VAL A 271 -8.25 28.12 3.51
CA VAL A 271 -9.03 27.55 2.41
C VAL A 271 -10.18 26.71 2.97
N ILE A 272 -11.42 27.06 2.63
CA ILE A 272 -12.63 26.33 3.02
C ILE A 272 -13.21 25.68 1.77
N VAL A 273 -13.06 24.37 1.65
CA VAL A 273 -13.45 23.60 0.45
C VAL A 273 -14.89 23.10 0.58
N PHE A 274 -15.67 23.14 -0.49
CA PHE A 274 -16.95 22.44 -0.54
C PHE A 274 -17.16 21.72 -1.86
N CYS A 275 -17.85 20.58 -1.77
CA CYS A 275 -18.44 19.88 -2.90
C CYS A 275 -19.97 19.85 -2.70
N SER A 276 -20.72 19.00 -3.41
CA SER A 276 -22.18 18.98 -3.28
C SER A 276 -22.66 18.57 -1.91
N GLU A 277 -22.05 17.54 -1.31
CA GLU A 277 -22.56 16.91 -0.08
C GLU A 277 -21.52 16.81 1.05
N GLY A 278 -20.31 17.35 0.85
CA GLY A 278 -19.30 17.35 1.92
C GLY A 278 -18.50 16.03 2.06
N TYR A 279 -18.45 15.20 1.01
CA TYR A 279 -17.62 13.99 0.94
C TYR A 279 -16.25 14.29 0.32
N THR A 280 -16.22 14.55 -0.99
CA THR A 280 -14.99 14.87 -1.74
C THR A 280 -14.22 16.06 -1.17
N SER A 281 -14.94 17.04 -0.61
CA SER A 281 -14.31 18.23 -0.01
C SER A 281 -13.54 17.93 1.27
N SER A 282 -13.94 16.94 2.07
CA SER A 282 -13.14 16.49 3.22
C SER A 282 -11.81 15.88 2.76
N LEU A 283 -11.83 15.04 1.72
CA LEU A 283 -10.60 14.46 1.16
C LEU A 283 -9.69 15.54 0.57
N ALA A 284 -10.29 16.52 -0.12
CA ALA A 284 -9.58 17.63 -0.72
C ALA A 284 -8.92 18.55 0.32
N ALA A 285 -9.64 18.89 1.38
CA ALA A 285 -9.09 19.70 2.46
C ALA A 285 -7.95 19.00 3.20
N ALA A 286 -8.04 17.68 3.40
CA ALA A 286 -6.94 16.90 3.97
C ALA A 286 -5.68 16.91 3.07
N ALA A 287 -5.84 16.76 1.75
CA ALA A 287 -4.73 16.88 0.81
C ALA A 287 -4.08 18.26 0.82
N LEU A 288 -4.88 19.34 0.98
CA LEU A 288 -4.33 20.68 1.15
C LEU A 288 -3.55 20.83 2.47
N GLN A 289 -4.00 20.21 3.55
CA GLN A 289 -3.22 20.18 4.79
C GLN A 289 -1.89 19.41 4.62
N ASP A 290 -1.86 18.36 3.80
CA ASP A 290 -0.62 17.62 3.50
C ASP A 290 0.39 18.48 2.72
N LEU A 291 -0.07 19.47 1.96
CA LEU A 291 0.78 20.51 1.34
C LEU A 291 1.21 21.61 2.32
N GLY A 292 0.81 21.55 3.59
CA GLY A 292 1.16 22.51 4.61
C GLY A 292 0.14 23.65 4.81
N LEU A 293 -0.96 23.70 4.05
CA LEU A 293 -2.08 24.63 4.30
C LEU A 293 -2.87 24.17 5.53
N TRP A 294 -2.28 24.35 6.70
CA TRP A 294 -2.75 23.78 7.96
C TRP A 294 -4.14 24.27 8.39
N ARG A 295 -4.59 25.42 7.87
CA ARG A 295 -5.95 25.98 8.08
C ARG A 295 -6.99 25.49 7.09
N ALA A 296 -6.60 24.64 6.12
CA ALA A 296 -7.54 24.08 5.17
C ALA A 296 -8.59 23.21 5.89
N THR A 297 -9.85 23.38 5.50
CA THR A 297 -11.00 22.65 6.06
C THR A 297 -12.12 22.56 5.03
N ASP A 298 -13.23 21.91 5.37
CA ASP A 298 -14.39 21.76 4.50
C ASP A 298 -15.72 22.18 5.13
N VAL A 299 -16.75 22.28 4.30
CA VAL A 299 -18.13 22.56 4.71
C VAL A 299 -18.91 21.26 4.92
N VAL A 300 -19.45 21.08 6.13
CA VAL A 300 -20.31 19.94 6.47
C VAL A 300 -21.56 19.95 5.58
N GLY A 301 -21.79 18.85 4.88
CA GLY A 301 -22.94 18.67 3.98
C GLY A 301 -22.85 19.45 2.67
N GLY A 302 -21.73 20.12 2.39
CA GLY A 302 -21.45 20.77 1.11
C GLY A 302 -22.47 21.84 0.70
N PHE A 303 -22.64 21.99 -0.61
CA PHE A 303 -23.58 22.93 -1.22
C PHE A 303 -25.04 22.63 -0.85
N HIS A 304 -25.44 21.36 -0.76
CA HIS A 304 -26.80 20.97 -0.39
C HIS A 304 -27.16 21.47 1.01
N ALA A 305 -26.28 21.27 1.99
CA ALA A 305 -26.48 21.80 3.34
C ALA A 305 -26.49 23.34 3.32
N TRP A 306 -25.58 23.98 2.61
CA TRP A 306 -25.55 25.44 2.45
C TRP A 306 -26.89 26.00 1.95
N ARG A 307 -27.43 25.43 0.87
CA ARG A 307 -28.72 25.81 0.32
C ARG A 307 -29.87 25.56 1.30
N SER A 308 -29.88 24.39 1.96
CA SER A 308 -30.92 24.03 2.94
C SER A 308 -30.98 24.98 4.14
N THR A 309 -29.85 25.59 4.49
CA THR A 309 -29.77 26.60 5.57
C THR A 309 -30.23 28.00 5.16
N GLY A 310 -30.68 28.20 3.91
CA GLY A 310 -31.15 29.48 3.41
C GLY A 310 -30.06 30.53 3.20
N LEU A 311 -28.79 30.11 3.18
CA LEU A 311 -27.67 31.00 2.89
C LEU A 311 -27.66 31.42 1.42
N PRO A 312 -27.03 32.57 1.08
CA PRO A 312 -26.98 33.08 -0.28
C PRO A 312 -26.45 32.02 -1.27
N ASN A 313 -27.23 31.74 -2.30
CA ASN A 313 -26.89 30.86 -3.41
C ASN A 313 -27.55 31.39 -4.69
N VAL A 314 -26.93 31.11 -5.83
CA VAL A 314 -27.50 31.35 -7.16
C VAL A 314 -28.04 30.01 -7.64
N PRO A 315 -29.36 29.90 -7.92
CA PRO A 315 -29.94 28.67 -8.44
C PRO A 315 -29.37 28.32 -9.83
N PRO A 316 -29.61 27.10 -10.32
CA PRO A 316 -29.35 26.73 -11.71
C PRO A 316 -29.95 27.75 -12.67
N ASP A 317 -29.28 28.01 -13.79
CA ASP A 317 -29.93 28.74 -14.87
C ASP A 317 -31.13 27.90 -15.35
N GLU A 318 -32.33 28.48 -15.37
CA GLU A 318 -33.48 27.80 -15.98
C GLU A 318 -33.14 27.54 -17.45
N VAL A 319 -32.93 26.27 -17.80
CA VAL A 319 -32.97 25.87 -19.21
C VAL A 319 -34.39 26.17 -19.65
N SER A 320 -34.56 27.27 -20.38
CA SER A 320 -35.79 27.64 -21.07
C SER A 320 -36.34 26.39 -21.77
N SER A 321 -37.33 25.73 -21.17
CA SER A 321 -38.15 24.73 -21.81
C SER A 321 -39.05 25.46 -22.82
N LYS A 322 -38.46 25.86 -23.93
CA LYS A 322 -39.18 26.12 -25.17
C LYS A 322 -38.76 25.02 -26.12
N ASP A 323 -39.43 23.88 -26.02
CA ASP A 323 -39.69 23.06 -27.20
C ASP A 323 -40.60 23.88 -28.12
N PRO A 324 -40.20 24.23 -29.35
CA PRO A 324 -41.14 24.65 -30.36
C PRO A 324 -41.65 23.39 -31.06
N ALA A 325 -42.67 22.77 -30.47
CA ALA A 325 -43.59 21.93 -31.22
C ALA A 325 -44.95 22.60 -31.18
N GLU A 326 -45.55 22.74 -32.37
CA GLU A 326 -46.87 23.31 -32.68
C GLU A 326 -46.94 24.83 -32.86
N GLU A 327 -46.61 25.31 -34.06
CA GLU A 327 -47.62 25.97 -34.92
C GLU A 327 -47.10 26.09 -36.37
N LEU A 328 -47.87 25.48 -37.29
CA LEU A 328 -47.85 25.52 -38.77
C LEU A 328 -46.88 24.59 -39.51
#